data_AF-A0A060YLQ2-F1
#
_entry.id   AF-A0A060YLQ2-F1
#
_cell.length_a   1.000
_cell.length_b   1.000
_cell.length_c   1.000
_cell.angle_alpha   90.00
_cell.angle_beta   90.00
_cell.angle_gamma   90.00
#
_symmetry.space_group_name_H-M   'P 1'
#
loop_
_entity.id
_entity.type
_entity.pdbx_description
1 polymer ?
#
loop_
_entity_poly.entity_id
_entity_poly.type
_entity_poly.pdbx_seq_one_letter_code
_entity_poly.pdbx_strand_id
1 'polypeptide(L)'
;MILVVCVKSNLIITYVVSFAAGVGVAAAFLLPWSMLPDVVDDFQVQNPDSRGHEAIFYSFYVFFTKFASGISLGISTLSLDFAGYMTRGCTQPENVDITLKVLVSAAPIGLLLIGLVIFRSYPIDEERRQGNRKLLQEQRENEADSETDSTELTDMV
;
A
#
# COMPACT_ATOMS: atom_id res chain seq x y z
N MET A 1 18.38 -5.10 -4.15
CA MET A 1 18.81 -5.70 -2.87
C MET A 1 19.61 -7.00 -3.04
N ILE A 2 19.21 -7.96 -3.89
CA ILE A 2 20.00 -9.20 -4.16
C ILE A 2 21.46 -8.90 -4.55
N LEU A 3 21.70 -7.89 -5.40
CA LEU A 3 23.06 -7.50 -5.80
C LEU A 3 23.95 -7.08 -4.63
N VAL A 4 23.40 -6.45 -3.59
CA VAL A 4 24.15 -6.06 -2.38
C VAL A 4 24.57 -7.28 -1.57
N VAL A 5 23.77 -8.34 -1.62
CA VAL A 5 24.04 -9.61 -0.93
C VAL A 5 25.06 -10.47 -1.69
N CYS A 6 25.03 -10.46 -3.02
CA CYS A 6 25.89 -11.31 -3.85
C CYS A 6 27.25 -10.69 -4.20
N VAL A 7 27.37 -9.36 -4.22
CA VAL A 7 28.60 -8.68 -4.65
C VAL A 7 29.51 -8.37 -3.46
N LYS A 8 30.79 -8.71 -3.58
CA LYS A 8 31.82 -8.40 -2.58
C LYS A 8 31.89 -6.89 -2.32
N SER A 9 31.95 -6.50 -1.05
CA SER A 9 31.78 -5.14 -0.52
C SER A 9 32.37 -4.04 -1.44
N ASN A 10 31.50 -3.39 -2.20
CA ASN A 10 31.79 -2.22 -3.01
C ASN A 10 30.80 -1.13 -2.64
N LEU A 11 31.27 -0.13 -1.90
CA LEU A 11 30.43 0.93 -1.33
C LEU A 11 29.63 1.67 -2.42
N ILE A 12 30.23 1.91 -3.58
CA ILE A 12 29.59 2.60 -4.71
C ILE A 12 28.38 1.79 -5.21
N ILE A 13 28.53 0.47 -5.40
CA ILE A 13 27.45 -0.41 -5.84
C ILE A 13 26.33 -0.43 -4.80
N THR A 14 26.68 -0.50 -3.51
CA THR A 14 25.69 -0.47 -2.42
C THR A 14 24.89 0.83 -2.41
N TYR A 15 25.51 1.98 -2.62
CA TYR A 15 24.81 3.26 -2.70
C TYR A 15 23.87 3.34 -3.90
N VAL A 16 24.34 2.95 -5.09
CA VAL A 16 23.52 2.96 -6.31
C VAL A 16 22.32 2.03 -6.17
N VAL A 17 22.52 0.80 -5.67
CA VAL A 17 21.44 -0.16 -5.48
C VAL A 17 20.47 0.28 -4.38
N SER A 18 20.97 0.92 -3.31
CA SER A 18 20.12 1.49 -2.26
C SER A 18 19.24 2.63 -2.78
N PHE A 19 19.80 3.51 -3.61
CA PHE A 19 19.03 4.59 -4.24
C PHE A 19 17.92 4.04 -5.13
N ALA A 20 18.25 3.12 -6.04
CA ALA A 20 17.27 2.50 -6.93
C ALA A 20 16.18 1.73 -6.17
N ALA A 21 16.56 1.01 -5.10
CA ALA A 21 15.60 0.33 -4.24
C ALA A 21 14.69 1.31 -3.50
N GLY A 22 15.22 2.45 -3.04
CA GLY A 22 14.44 3.50 -2.40
C GLY A 22 13.32 4.04 -3.30
N VAL A 23 13.61 4.26 -4.59
CA VAL A 23 12.59 4.66 -5.58
C VAL A 23 11.49 3.60 -5.72
N GLY A 24 11.86 2.32 -5.81
CA GLY A 24 10.89 1.23 -5.90
C GLY A 24 10.02 1.09 -4.64
N VAL A 25 10.62 1.23 -3.45
CA VAL A 25 9.90 1.21 -2.17
C VAL A 25 8.94 2.39 -2.07
N ALA A 26 9.35 3.58 -2.51
CA ALA A 26 8.48 4.76 -2.54
C ALA A 26 7.26 4.54 -3.45
N ALA A 27 7.47 4.00 -4.66
CA ALA A 27 6.37 3.65 -5.56
C ALA A 27 5.43 2.62 -4.92
N ALA A 28 5.96 1.53 -4.37
CA ALA A 28 5.16 0.50 -3.72
C ALA A 28 4.37 1.02 -2.49
N PHE A 29 4.89 2.02 -1.79
CA PHE A 29 4.20 2.64 -0.65
C PHE A 29 3.12 3.64 -1.08
N LEU A 30 3.38 4.45 -2.11
CA LEU A 30 2.46 5.50 -2.55
C LEU A 30 1.32 4.98 -3.43
N LEU A 31 1.55 3.92 -4.21
CA LEU A 31 0.56 3.37 -5.13
C LEU A 31 -0.76 2.99 -4.43
N PRO A 32 -0.78 2.17 -3.36
CA PRO A 32 -2.03 1.79 -2.71
C PRO A 32 -2.77 2.99 -2.10
N TRP A 33 -2.03 3.98 -1.58
CA TRP A 33 -2.62 5.22 -1.07
C TRP A 33 -3.29 6.05 -2.16
N SER A 34 -2.69 6.13 -3.35
CA SER A 34 -3.28 6.84 -4.48
C SER A 34 -4.50 6.12 -5.08
N MET A 35 -4.57 4.80 -4.95
CA MET A 35 -5.66 3.98 -5.51
C MET A 35 -6.83 3.79 -4.54
N LEU A 36 -6.63 4.05 -3.25
CA LEU A 36 -7.67 3.90 -2.24
C LEU A 36 -8.92 4.77 -2.53
N PRO A 37 -8.79 6.06 -2.93
CA PRO A 37 -9.93 6.86 -3.36
C PRO A 37 -10.67 6.23 -4.54
N ASP A 38 -9.97 5.67 -5.52
CA ASP A 38 -10.59 5.07 -6.71
C ASP A 38 -11.52 3.91 -6.34
N VAL A 39 -11.16 3.12 -5.33
CA VAL A 39 -11.99 2.03 -4.80
C VAL A 39 -13.20 2.56 -4.05
N VAL A 40 -13.03 3.64 -3.30
CA VAL A 40 -14.13 4.30 -2.57
C VAL A 40 -15.13 4.89 -3.57
N ASP A 41 -14.66 5.58 -4.60
CA ASP A 41 -15.48 6.12 -5.68
C ASP A 41 -16.22 5.00 -6.43
N ASP A 42 -15.54 3.91 -6.77
CA ASP A 42 -16.16 2.75 -7.44
C ASP A 42 -17.26 2.09 -6.59
N PHE A 43 -17.05 2.01 -5.27
CA PHE A 43 -18.04 1.50 -4.34
C PHE A 43 -19.25 2.43 -4.23
N GLN A 44 -19.03 3.75 -4.17
CA GLN A 44 -20.08 4.76 -4.07
C GLN A 44 -20.97 4.79 -5.31
N VAL A 45 -20.38 4.64 -6.51
CA VAL A 45 -21.14 4.56 -7.78
C VAL A 45 -22.04 3.32 -7.82
N GLN A 46 -21.57 2.18 -7.29
CA GLN A 46 -22.35 0.95 -7.24
C GLN A 46 -23.42 0.96 -6.14
N ASN A 47 -23.26 1.77 -5.09
CA ASN A 47 -24.12 1.80 -3.92
C ASN A 47 -24.53 3.24 -3.57
N PRO A 48 -25.35 3.91 -4.41
CA PRO A 48 -25.70 5.32 -4.23
C PRO A 48 -26.44 5.62 -2.91
N ASP A 49 -27.19 4.66 -2.38
CA ASP A 49 -27.93 4.79 -1.12
C ASP A 49 -27.04 4.65 0.13
N SER A 50 -25.81 4.16 -0.03
CA SER A 50 -24.90 3.80 1.07
C SER A 50 -23.81 4.87 1.24
N ARG A 51 -24.09 5.92 2.01
CA ARG A 51 -23.15 7.04 2.25
C ARG A 51 -22.29 6.82 3.50
N GLY A 52 -21.08 7.40 3.51
CA GLY A 52 -20.23 7.50 4.70
C GLY A 52 -19.31 6.30 4.96
N HIS A 53 -19.17 5.37 4.01
CA HIS A 53 -18.28 4.20 4.17
C HIS A 53 -16.79 4.51 3.94
N GLU A 54 -16.44 5.71 3.51
CA GLU A 54 -15.05 6.12 3.27
C GLU A 54 -14.19 5.87 4.52
N ALA A 55 -14.67 6.29 5.70
CA ALA A 55 -13.97 6.13 6.96
C ALA A 55 -13.66 4.65 7.27
N ILE A 56 -14.54 3.73 6.86
CA ILE A 56 -14.34 2.29 7.03
C ILE A 56 -13.21 1.82 6.12
N PHE A 57 -13.23 2.17 4.83
CA PHE A 57 -12.16 1.80 3.88
C PHE A 57 -10.78 2.30 4.33
N TYR A 58 -10.68 3.58 4.71
CA TYR A 58 -9.42 4.16 5.21
C TYR A 58 -8.96 3.50 6.51
N SER A 59 -9.88 3.29 7.47
CA SER A 59 -9.53 2.66 8.75
C SER A 59 -9.06 1.21 8.58
N PHE A 60 -9.75 0.43 7.74
CA PHE A 60 -9.36 -0.94 7.43
C PHE A 60 -7.98 -1.01 6.77
N TYR A 61 -7.72 -0.14 5.78
CA TYR A 61 -6.43 -0.07 5.12
C TYR A 61 -5.28 0.24 6.10
N VAL A 62 -5.45 1.26 6.95
CA VAL A 62 -4.42 1.64 7.94
C VAL A 62 -4.26 0.54 8.99
N PHE A 63 -5.36 -0.04 9.48
CA PHE A 63 -5.34 -1.15 10.43
C PHE A 63 -4.52 -2.32 9.91
N PHE A 64 -4.81 -2.80 8.70
CA PHE A 64 -4.07 -3.92 8.11
C PHE A 64 -2.61 -3.58 7.81
N THR A 65 -2.31 -2.34 7.43
CA THR A 65 -0.93 -1.89 7.25
C THR A 65 -0.14 -1.97 8.56
N LYS A 66 -0.73 -1.52 9.67
CA LYS A 66 -0.10 -1.60 11.00
C LYS A 66 -0.02 -3.02 11.52
N PHE A 67 -1.06 -3.81 11.31
CA PHE A 67 -1.10 -5.22 11.67
C PHE A 67 -0.01 -6.02 10.93
N ALA A 68 0.11 -5.85 9.61
CA ALA A 68 1.16 -6.47 8.81
C ALA A 68 2.56 -6.02 9.24
N SER A 69 2.73 -4.74 9.58
CA SER A 69 4.00 -4.22 10.12
C SER A 69 4.38 -4.92 11.44
N GLY A 70 3.41 -5.12 12.34
CA GLY A 70 3.60 -5.86 13.58
C GLY A 70 3.96 -7.33 13.35
N ILE A 71 3.25 -8.00 12.44
CA ILE A 71 3.56 -9.39 12.05
C ILE A 71 4.97 -9.49 11.46
N SER A 72 5.33 -8.59 10.55
CA SER A 72 6.66 -8.56 9.93
C SER A 72 7.77 -8.43 10.97
N LEU A 73 7.57 -7.57 11.97
CA LEU A 73 8.52 -7.41 13.07
C LEU A 73 8.61 -8.68 13.94
N GLY A 74 7.46 -9.30 14.25
CA GLY A 74 7.41 -10.56 14.99
C GLY A 74 8.13 -11.69 14.27
N ILE A 75 7.85 -11.90 12.98
CA ILE A 75 8.51 -12.92 12.14
C ILE A 75 10.02 -12.67 12.09
N SER A 76 10.44 -11.41 11.89
CA SER A 76 11.86 -11.06 11.81
C SER A 76 12.59 -11.36 13.12
N THR A 77 11.96 -11.03 14.25
CA THR A 77 12.52 -11.26 15.59
C THR A 77 12.63 -12.76 15.90
N LEU A 78 11.56 -13.53 15.67
CA LEU A 78 11.58 -14.98 15.89
C LEU A 78 12.58 -15.69 14.97
N SER A 79 12.68 -15.25 13.71
CA SER A 79 13.66 -15.81 12.77
C SER A 79 15.10 -15.60 13.23
N LEU A 80 15.40 -14.43 13.82
CA LEU A 80 16.72 -14.14 14.37
C LEU A 80 17.00 -14.94 15.65
N ASP A 81 16.00 -15.09 16.53
CA ASP A 81 16.12 -15.90 17.74
C ASP A 81 16.42 -17.37 17.40
N PHE A 82 15.68 -17.96 16.45
CA PHE A 82 15.94 -19.31 15.95
C PHE A 82 17.29 -19.46 15.23
N ALA A 83 17.79 -18.39 14.60
CA ALA A 83 19.13 -18.40 14.00
C ALA A 83 20.26 -18.37 15.05
N GLY A 84 19.94 -18.18 16.33
CA GLY A 84 20.91 -18.11 17.42
C GLY A 84 21.50 -16.71 17.60
N TYR A 85 20.71 -15.67 17.35
CA TYR A 85 21.14 -14.28 17.52
C TYR A 85 21.62 -14.02 18.96
N MET A 86 22.91 -13.72 19.12
CA MET A 86 23.48 -13.35 20.42
C MET A 86 23.47 -11.84 20.62
N THR A 87 22.69 -11.38 21.60
CA THR A 87 22.63 -9.97 21.98
C THR A 87 23.97 -9.53 22.57
N ARG A 88 24.61 -8.51 21.97
CA ARG A 88 25.92 -7.96 22.40
C ARG A 88 27.11 -8.93 22.26
N GLY A 89 27.00 -9.97 21.42
CA GLY A 89 28.16 -10.79 21.06
C GLY A 89 29.14 -10.03 20.16
N CYS A 90 30.45 -10.23 20.34
CA CYS A 90 31.48 -9.67 19.45
C CYS A 90 31.46 -10.33 18.06
N THR A 91 30.94 -11.57 17.99
CA THR A 91 30.84 -12.37 16.77
C THR A 91 29.46 -13.03 16.73
N GLN A 92 28.89 -13.14 15.55
CA GLN A 92 27.58 -13.73 15.33
C GLN A 92 27.73 -15.02 14.50
N PRO A 93 26.94 -16.08 14.75
CA PRO A 93 27.01 -17.28 13.94
C PRO A 93 26.61 -17.01 12.49
N GLU A 94 27.17 -17.79 11.58
CA GLU A 94 26.94 -17.70 10.13
C GLU A 94 25.44 -17.79 9.77
N ASN A 95 24.68 -18.59 10.52
CA ASN A 95 23.24 -18.74 10.34
C ASN A 95 22.47 -17.41 10.46
N VAL A 96 22.92 -16.49 11.31
CA VAL A 96 22.27 -15.16 11.47
C VAL A 96 22.57 -14.27 10.26
N ASP A 97 23.78 -14.33 9.70
CA ASP A 97 24.13 -13.59 8.49
C ASP A 97 23.27 -14.05 7.31
N ILE A 98 23.08 -15.37 7.14
CA ILE A 98 22.20 -15.93 6.12
C ILE A 98 20.74 -15.49 6.36
N THR A 99 20.24 -15.60 7.59
CA THR A 99 18.88 -15.18 7.94
C THR A 99 18.62 -13.71 7.63
N LEU A 100 19.56 -12.81 7.99
CA LEU A 100 19.47 -11.39 7.67
C LEU A 100 19.46 -11.14 6.16
N LYS A 101 20.33 -11.82 5.40
CA LYS A 101 20.36 -11.72 3.94
C LYS A 101 19.02 -12.13 3.32
N VAL A 102 18.41 -13.20 3.81
CA VAL A 102 17.10 -13.67 3.35
C VAL A 102 15.99 -12.67 3.70
N LEU A 103 15.95 -12.18 4.94
CA LEU A 103 14.93 -11.24 5.43
C LEU A 103 15.00 -9.88 4.72
N VAL A 104 16.19 -9.40 4.35
CA VAL A 104 16.36 -8.09 3.70
C VAL A 104 16.25 -8.16 2.18
N SER A 105 16.43 -9.34 1.57
CA SER A 105 16.44 -9.48 0.11
C SER A 105 15.37 -10.43 -0.43
N ALA A 106 15.51 -11.74 -0.21
CA ALA A 106 14.67 -12.76 -0.82
C ALA A 106 13.21 -12.65 -0.37
N ALA A 107 12.96 -12.45 0.93
CA ALA A 107 11.61 -12.37 1.47
C ALA A 107 10.82 -11.15 0.93
N PRO A 108 11.33 -9.90 0.98
CA PRO A 108 10.64 -8.76 0.39
C PRO A 108 10.39 -8.91 -1.11
N ILE A 109 11.33 -9.49 -1.86
CA ILE A 109 11.15 -9.72 -3.30
C ILE A 109 10.04 -10.72 -3.57
N GLY A 110 9.98 -11.83 -2.83
CA GLY A 110 8.88 -12.80 -2.93
C GLY A 110 7.52 -12.16 -2.63
N LEU A 111 7.43 -11.36 -1.58
CA LEU A 111 6.20 -10.64 -1.22
C LEU A 111 5.79 -9.61 -2.28
N LEU A 112 6.75 -8.90 -2.87
CA LEU A 112 6.48 -7.96 -3.97
C LEU A 112 5.97 -8.67 -5.22
N LEU A 113 6.52 -9.83 -5.57
CA LEU A 113 6.04 -10.63 -6.70
C LEU A 113 4.59 -11.10 -6.47
N ILE A 114 4.28 -11.59 -5.27
CA ILE A 114 2.91 -11.96 -4.89
C ILE A 114 1.99 -10.74 -5.00
N GLY A 115 2.41 -9.59 -4.47
CA GLY A 115 1.65 -8.34 -4.57
C GLY A 115 1.39 -7.91 -6.02
N LEU A 116 2.38 -8.05 -6.90
CA LEU A 116 2.25 -7.71 -8.31
C LEU A 116 1.33 -8.68 -9.07
N VAL A 117 1.30 -9.97 -8.69
CA VAL A 117 0.32 -10.93 -9.23
C VAL A 117 -1.09 -10.56 -8.80
N ILE A 118 -1.30 -10.17 -7.54
CA ILE A 118 -2.61 -9.69 -7.06
C ILE A 118 -3.01 -8.41 -7.79
N PHE A 119 -2.06 -7.49 -8.00
CA PHE A 119 -2.27 -6.24 -8.72
C PHE A 119 -2.72 -6.46 -10.17
N ARG A 120 -2.25 -7.53 -10.83
CA ARG A 120 -2.67 -7.92 -12.18
C ARG A 120 -4.18 -8.18 -12.28
N SER A 121 -4.80 -8.64 -11.19
CA SER A 121 -6.23 -8.93 -11.10
C SER A 121 -7.06 -7.72 -10.68
N TYR A 122 -6.45 -6.54 -10.53
CA TYR A 122 -7.15 -5.32 -10.15
C TYR A 122 -8.06 -4.83 -11.29
N PRO A 123 -9.39 -4.71 -11.06
CA PRO A 123 -10.37 -4.50 -12.14
C PRO A 123 -10.63 -3.03 -12.50
N ILE A 124 -10.08 -2.07 -11.74
CA ILE A 124 -10.29 -0.64 -12.00
C ILE A 124 -9.19 -0.15 -12.93
N ASP A 125 -9.56 0.01 -14.20
CA ASP A 125 -8.72 0.61 -15.23
C ASP A 125 -8.99 2.12 -15.35
N GLU A 126 -8.23 2.79 -16.23
CA GLU A 126 -8.35 4.23 -16.46
C GLU A 126 -9.74 4.62 -16.97
N GLU A 127 -10.34 3.79 -17.83
CA GLU A 127 -11.67 4.03 -18.39
C GLU A 127 -12.73 3.99 -17.29
N ARG A 128 -12.71 2.96 -16.44
CA ARG A 128 -13.61 2.84 -15.30
C ARG A 128 -13.42 3.98 -14.30
N ARG A 129 -12.17 4.35 -14.00
CA ARG A 129 -11.88 5.49 -13.10
C ARG A 129 -12.46 6.80 -13.63
N GLN A 130 -12.27 7.08 -14.92
CA GLN A 130 -12.83 8.28 -15.54
C GLN A 130 -14.36 8.26 -15.60
N GLY A 131 -14.96 7.09 -15.86
CA GLY A 131 -16.41 6.89 -15.84
C GLY A 131 -17.00 7.19 -14.46
N ASN A 132 -16.44 6.60 -13.41
CA ASN A 132 -16.89 6.81 -12.03
C ASN A 132 -16.80 8.28 -11.63
N ARG A 133 -15.70 8.96 -11.98
CA ARG A 133 -15.51 10.38 -11.70
C ARG A 133 -16.58 11.26 -12.34
N LYS A 134 -16.99 10.96 -13.57
CA LYS A 134 -18.06 11.70 -14.26
C LYS A 134 -19.41 11.48 -13.58
N LEU A 135 -19.77 10.23 -13.29
CA LEU A 135 -21.03 9.89 -12.62
C LEU A 135 -21.16 10.57 -11.25
N LEU A 136 -20.08 10.57 -10.45
CA LEU A 136 -20.06 11.25 -9.16
C LEU A 136 -20.07 12.78 -9.27
N GLN A 137 -19.66 13.34 -10.40
CA GLN A 137 -19.77 14.78 -10.66
C GLN A 137 -21.21 15.14 -11.04
N GLU A 138 -21.82 14.38 -11.94
CA GLU A 138 -23.23 14.58 -12.34
C GLU A 138 -24.19 14.43 -11.15
N GLN A 139 -23.94 13.48 -10.24
CA GLN A 139 -24.74 13.35 -9.01
C GLN A 139 -24.65 14.58 -8.11
N ARG A 140 -23.46 15.17 -7.97
CA ARG A 140 -23.25 16.37 -7.17
C ARG A 140 -23.89 17.61 -7.79
N GLU A 141 -23.86 17.73 -9.11
CA GLU A 141 -24.53 18.81 -9.85
C GLU A 141 -26.06 18.69 -9.69
N ASN A 142 -26.63 17.49 -9.85
CA ASN A 142 -28.07 17.27 -9.66
C ASN A 142 -28.54 17.54 -8.21
N GLU A 143 -27.74 17.20 -7.21
CA GLU A 143 -28.05 17.52 -5.80
C GLU A 143 -28.04 19.03 -5.55
N ALA A 144 -27.05 19.75 -6.10
CA ALA A 144 -26.95 21.21 -5.95
C ALA A 144 -28.11 21.94 -6.65
N ASP A 145 -28.51 21.50 -7.84
CA ASP A 145 -29.68 22.04 -8.55
C ASP A 145 -30.97 21.79 -7.76
N SER A 146 -31.13 20.59 -7.16
CA SER A 146 -32.29 20.23 -6.34
C SER A 146 -32.37 21.06 -5.05
N GLU A 147 -31.24 21.32 -4.39
CA GLU A 147 -31.19 22.20 -3.22
C GLU A 147 -31.53 23.65 -3.59
N THR A 148 -31.02 24.14 -4.73
CA THR A 148 -31.29 25.51 -5.21
C THR A 148 -32.77 25.72 -5.50
N ASP A 149 -33.40 24.80 -6.24
CA ASP A 149 -34.86 24.83 -6.52
C ASP A 149 -35.69 24.80 -5.22
N SER A 150 -35.27 23.99 -4.24
CA SER A 150 -35.95 23.91 -2.94
C SER A 150 -35.86 25.21 -2.15
N THR A 151 -34.70 25.89 -2.21
CA THR A 151 -34.44 27.14 -1.49
C THR A 151 -35.24 28.30 -2.11
N GLU A 152 -35.28 28.39 -3.44
CA GLU A 152 -36.10 29.39 -4.14
C GLU A 152 -37.60 29.19 -3.87
N LEU A 153 -38.08 27.95 -3.78
CA LEU A 153 -39.49 27.67 -3.45
C LEU A 153 -39.85 28.12 -2.03
N THR A 154 -38.95 27.96 -1.06
CA THR A 154 -39.15 28.44 0.31
C THR A 154 -39.14 29.95 0.45
N ASP A 155 -38.35 30.66 -0.38
CA ASP A 155 -38.32 32.13 -0.35
C ASP A 155 -39.54 32.78 -1.01
N MET A 156 -40.34 32.01 -1.76
CA MET A 156 -41.58 32.48 -2.41
C MET A 156 -42.86 32.31 -1.56
N VAL A 157 -42.79 31.65 -0.40
CA VAL A 157 -43.93 31.37 0.52
C VAL A 157 -43.85 32.24 1.76
#